data_AF-A0A2X3H0L5-F1
#
_entry.id   AF-A0A2X3H0L5-F1
#
_cell.length_a   1.000
_cell.length_b   1.000
_cell.length_c   1.000
_cell.angle_alpha   90.00
_cell.angle_beta   90.00
_cell.angle_gamma   90.00
#
_symmetry.space_group_name_H-M   'P 1'
#
loop_
_entity.id
_entity.type
_entity.pdbx_description
1 polymer ?
#
loop_
_entity_poly.entity_id
_entity_poly.type
_entity_poly.pdbx_seq_one_letter_code
_entity_poly.pdbx_strand_id
1 'polypeptide(L)'
;MVVVGCAQTLRRILALNITPRAELRIIDYPAEASFSPATINVIDEPLSDPQGLRPGEVQAQAGDLAFRCIRRATALALEARSRPSLPRR
;
A
#
# COMPACT_ATOMS: atom_id res chain seq x y z
N MET A 1 2.86 9.76 -3.67
CA MET A 1 2.03 9.31 -2.52
C MET A 1 2.57 7.98 -2.00
N VAL A 2 2.20 7.60 -0.77
CA VAL A 2 2.44 6.26 -0.20
C VAL A 2 1.11 5.53 -0.08
N VAL A 3 1.05 4.29 -0.56
CA VAL A 3 -0.11 3.39 -0.47
C VAL A 3 0.14 2.38 0.64
N VAL A 4 -0.84 2.15 1.51
CA VAL A 4 -0.85 1.00 2.44
C VAL A 4 -1.79 -0.04 1.87
N GLY A 5 -1.27 -1.21 1.50
CA GLY A 5 -2.07 -2.24 0.82
C GLY A 5 -1.24 -3.43 0.35
N CYS A 6 -1.91 -4.43 -0.23
CA CYS A 6 -1.23 -5.62 -0.71
C CYS A 6 -0.55 -5.36 -2.06
N ALA A 7 0.78 -5.39 -2.07
CA ALA A 7 1.59 -5.22 -3.26
C ALA A 7 1.28 -6.29 -4.32
N GLN A 8 1.03 -7.54 -3.90
CA GLN A 8 0.71 -8.61 -4.85
C GLN A 8 -0.63 -8.39 -5.56
N THR A 9 -1.63 -7.83 -4.87
CA THR A 9 -2.89 -7.42 -5.51
C THR A 9 -2.66 -6.31 -6.52
N LEU A 10 -1.84 -5.30 -6.19
CA LEU A 10 -1.49 -4.24 -7.15
C LEU A 10 -0.74 -4.79 -8.38
N ARG A 11 0.21 -5.72 -8.18
CA ARG A 11 0.90 -6.40 -9.29
C ARG A 11 -0.09 -7.16 -10.19
N ARG A 12 -1.09 -7.84 -9.61
CA ARG A 12 -2.15 -8.52 -10.39
C ARG A 12 -2.89 -7.51 -11.27
N ILE A 13 -3.28 -6.35 -10.74
CA ILE A 13 -3.98 -5.31 -11.51
C ILE A 13 -3.09 -4.75 -12.64
N LEU A 14 -1.82 -4.48 -12.37
CA LEU A 14 -0.87 -4.02 -13.40
C LEU A 14 -0.70 -5.06 -14.53
N ALA A 15 -0.67 -6.34 -14.18
CA ALA A 15 -0.54 -7.43 -15.16
C ALA A 15 -1.77 -7.58 -16.08
N LEU A 16 -2.95 -7.10 -15.66
CA LEU A 16 -4.16 -7.11 -16.49
C LEU A 16 -4.14 -6.04 -17.60
N ASN A 17 -3.18 -5.12 -17.61
CA ASN A 17 -3.06 -4.03 -18.59
C ASN A 17 -4.32 -3.13 -18.71
N ILE A 18 -5.11 -3.03 -17.63
CA ILE A 18 -6.29 -2.16 -17.53
C ILE A 18 -5.99 -0.79 -16.91
N THR A 19 -4.74 -0.56 -16.48
CA THR A 19 -4.24 0.70 -15.92
C THR A 19 -2.96 1.12 -16.65
N PRO A 20 -2.56 2.40 -16.59
CA PRO A 20 -1.22 2.81 -16.97
C PRO A 20 -0.14 2.02 -16.24
N ARG A 21 1.03 1.86 -16.86
CA ARG A 21 2.18 1.22 -16.23
C ARG A 21 2.66 2.06 -15.05
N ALA A 22 3.01 1.38 -13.97
CA ALA A 22 3.65 1.99 -12.81
C ALA A 22 4.66 1.01 -12.20
N GLU A 23 5.77 1.54 -11.69
CA GLU A 23 6.71 0.80 -10.85
C GLU A 23 6.17 0.78 -9.42
N LEU A 24 6.16 -0.40 -8.80
CA LEU A 24 5.85 -0.54 -7.37
C LEU A 24 7.15 -0.57 -6.58
N ARG A 25 7.38 0.48 -5.78
CA ARG A 25 8.50 0.56 -4.85
C ARG A 25 8.00 0.15 -3.46
N ILE A 26 8.43 -1.01 -2.97
CA ILE A 26 8.09 -1.46 -1.63
C ILE A 26 8.98 -0.73 -0.62
N ILE A 27 8.37 -0.19 0.43
CA ILE A 27 9.03 0.52 1.52
C ILE A 27 8.46 0.06 2.86
N ASP A 28 9.23 0.14 3.93
CA ASP A 28 8.76 -0.25 5.26
C ASP A 28 8.11 0.91 6.01
N TYR A 29 8.63 2.13 5.79
CA TYR A 29 8.17 3.35 6.46
C TYR A 29 8.01 4.53 5.50
N PRO A 30 7.04 5.46 5.71
CA PRO A 30 6.80 6.58 4.79
C PRO A 30 8.01 7.48 4.49
N ALA A 31 8.97 7.57 5.41
CA ALA A 31 10.19 8.37 5.25
C ALA A 31 11.15 7.84 4.17
N GLU A 32 11.01 6.57 3.77
CA GLU A 32 11.82 5.93 2.73
C GLU A 32 11.24 6.15 1.32
N ALA A 33 10.07 6.80 1.24
CA ALA A 33 9.37 7.02 -0.02
C ALA A 33 10.20 7.91 -0.96
N SER A 34 10.31 7.48 -2.21
CA SER A 34 10.88 8.29 -3.30
C SER A 34 9.78 8.64 -4.29
N PHE A 35 9.51 9.94 -4.45
CA PHE A 35 8.43 10.41 -5.32
C PHE A 35 8.97 10.77 -6.70
N SER A 36 8.77 9.87 -7.66
CA SER A 36 9.12 10.02 -9.07
C SER A 36 7.91 9.73 -9.97
N PRO A 37 7.89 10.25 -11.21
CA PRO A 37 6.86 9.91 -12.19
C PRO A 37 6.73 8.40 -12.36
N ALA A 38 5.50 7.92 -12.49
CA ALA A 38 5.16 6.50 -12.67
C ALA A 38 5.63 5.55 -11.55
N THR A 39 6.01 6.04 -10.36
CA THR A 39 6.35 5.21 -9.20
C THR A 39 5.30 5.31 -8.11
N ILE A 40 4.82 4.17 -7.63
CA ILE A 40 3.93 4.06 -6.47
C ILE A 40 4.72 3.47 -5.32
N ASN A 41 4.87 4.23 -4.23
CA ASN A 41 5.47 3.72 -3.00
C ASN A 41 4.42 2.93 -2.23
N VAL A 42 4.73 1.71 -1.82
CA VAL A 42 3.78 0.79 -1.18
C VAL A 42 4.38 0.29 0.13
N ILE A 43 3.68 0.52 1.23
CA ILE A 43 3.85 -0.20 2.48
C ILE A 43 3.01 -1.47 2.36
N ASP A 44 3.68 -2.61 2.22
CA ASP A 44 3.02 -3.87 1.93
C ASP A 44 2.28 -4.40 3.16
N GLU A 45 0.99 -4.63 3.00
CA GLU A 45 0.10 -5.29 3.94
C GLU A 45 -0.55 -6.46 3.17
N PRO A 46 -0.05 -7.70 3.33
CA PRO A 46 -0.40 -8.78 2.42
C PRO A 46 -1.79 -9.36 2.69
N LEU A 47 -2.44 -9.88 1.64
CA LEU A 47 -3.53 -10.85 1.78
C LEU A 47 -2.97 -12.20 2.21
N SER A 48 -3.81 -13.01 2.86
CA SER A 48 -3.51 -14.41 3.14
C SER A 48 -3.43 -15.25 1.86
N ASP A 49 -4.34 -15.02 0.90
CA ASP A 49 -4.30 -15.62 -0.43
C ASP A 49 -4.53 -14.56 -1.53
N PRO A 50 -3.47 -13.83 -1.93
CA PRO A 50 -3.58 -12.81 -2.95
C PRO A 50 -3.98 -13.34 -4.33
N GLN A 51 -3.76 -14.61 -4.66
CA GLN A 51 -4.12 -15.17 -5.97
C GLN A 51 -5.57 -15.63 -6.02
N GLY A 52 -6.09 -16.17 -4.92
CA GLY A 52 -7.49 -16.59 -4.79
C GLY A 52 -8.49 -15.45 -4.63
N LEU A 53 -8.06 -14.20 -4.45
CA LEU A 53 -8.96 -13.05 -4.37
C LEU A 53 -9.71 -12.84 -5.69
N ARG A 54 -11.05 -12.86 -5.62
CA ARG A 54 -11.99 -12.70 -6.74
C ARG A 54 -12.51 -11.27 -6.88
N PRO A 55 -12.42 -10.61 -8.05
CA PRO A 55 -12.98 -9.27 -8.24
C PRO A 55 -14.50 -9.23 -8.11
N GLY A 56 -15.05 -8.19 -7.47
CA GLY A 56 -16.50 -7.97 -7.38
C GLY A 56 -17.24 -8.80 -6.33
N GLU A 57 -16.54 -9.60 -5.53
CA GLU A 57 -17.15 -10.46 -4.51
C GLU A 57 -16.76 -10.07 -3.08
N VAL A 58 -17.73 -10.15 -2.17
CA VAL A 58 -17.50 -10.01 -0.73
C VAL A 58 -16.72 -11.24 -0.22
N GLN A 59 -15.51 -11.02 0.28
CA GLN A 59 -14.61 -12.07 0.76
C GLN A 59 -14.02 -11.67 2.11
N ALA A 60 -13.98 -12.59 3.07
CA ALA A 60 -13.48 -12.33 4.43
C ALA A 60 -12.05 -11.78 4.43
N GLN A 61 -11.15 -12.35 3.62
CA GLN A 61 -9.77 -11.87 3.49
C GLN A 61 -9.66 -10.43 2.96
N ALA A 62 -10.61 -10.01 2.10
CA ALA A 62 -10.63 -8.65 1.57
C ALA A 62 -11.03 -7.63 2.64
N GLY A 63 -12.04 -7.98 3.44
CA GLY A 63 -12.47 -7.15 4.58
C GLY A 63 -11.41 -7.06 5.67
N ASP A 64 -10.78 -8.18 6.02
CA ASP A 64 -9.65 -8.22 6.96
C ASP A 64 -8.49 -7.33 6.48
N LEU A 65 -8.08 -7.45 5.21
CA LEU A 65 -7.04 -6.59 4.66
C LEU A 65 -7.44 -5.11 4.74
N ALA A 66 -8.67 -4.76 4.35
CA ALA A 66 -9.13 -3.37 4.41
C ALA A 66 -9.01 -2.79 5.83
N PHE A 67 -9.41 -3.56 6.84
CA PHE A 67 -9.24 -3.18 8.25
C PHE A 67 -7.76 -3.02 8.62
N ARG A 68 -6.89 -3.99 8.26
CA ARG A 68 -5.46 -3.92 8.57
C ARG A 68 -4.77 -2.74 7.91
N CYS A 69 -5.11 -2.41 6.67
CA CYS A 69 -4.59 -1.23 5.98
C CYS A 69 -4.96 0.07 6.71
N ILE A 70 -6.23 0.23 7.11
CA ILE A 70 -6.68 1.40 7.87
C ILE A 70 -5.94 1.47 9.20
N ARG A 71 -5.91 0.36 9.96
CA ARG A 71 -5.21 0.28 11.25
C ARG A 71 -3.73 0.69 11.12
N ARG A 72 -3.02 0.18 10.11
CA ARG A 72 -1.60 0.49 9.89
C ARG A 72 -1.40 1.94 9.46
N ALA A 73 -2.22 2.46 8.55
CA ALA A 73 -2.16 3.87 8.15
C ALA A 73 -2.44 4.82 9.32
N THR A 74 -3.41 4.49 10.18
CA THR A 74 -3.72 5.26 11.39
C THR A 74 -2.55 5.26 12.37
N ALA A 75 -1.91 4.10 12.62
CA ALA A 75 -0.75 4.01 13.50
C ALA A 75 0.40 4.92 13.01
N LEU A 76 0.74 4.83 11.73
CA LEU A 76 1.78 5.68 11.10
C LEU A 76 1.46 7.18 11.21
N ALA A 77 0.19 7.57 11.07
CA ALA A 77 -0.23 8.96 11.20
C ALA A 77 -0.12 9.49 12.64
N LEU A 78 -0.44 8.66 13.64
CA LEU A 78 -0.30 9.01 15.06
C LEU A 78 1.18 9.11 15.47
N GLU A 79 2.02 8.19 14.99
CA GLU A 79 3.48 8.25 15.16
C GLU A 79 4.06 9.52 14.53
N ALA A 80 3.64 9.87 13.31
CA ALA A 80 4.09 11.09 12.64
C ALA A 80 3.70 12.36 13.41
N ARG A 81 2.53 12.39 14.06
CA ARG A 81 2.09 13.53 14.90
C ARG A 81 2.97 13.75 16.12
N SER A 82 3.49 12.67 16.71
CA SER A 82 4.33 12.73 17.91
C SER A 82 5.81 12.93 17.60
N ARG A 83 6.25 12.78 16.34
CA ARG A 83 7.63 13.06 15.94
C ARG A 83 7.88 14.57 15.78
N PRO A 84 8.95 15.12 16.35
CA PRO A 84 9.39 16.47 16.03
C PRO A 84 9.71 16.58 14.53
N SER A 85 9.35 17.70 13.92
CA SER A 85 9.59 17.93 12.49
C SER A 85 11.08 17.82 12.19
N LEU A 86 11.47 16.81 11.41
CA LEU A 86 12.82 16.71 10.86
C LEU A 86 13.05 17.94 9.97
N PRO A 87 14.20 18.65 10.07
CA PRO A 87 14.50 19.75 9.17
C PRO A 87 14.42 19.26 7.72
N ARG A 88 13.61 19.93 6.91
CA ARG A 88 13.55 19.69 5.46
C ARG A 88 14.90 20.08 4.89
N ARG A 89 15.70 19.09 4.47
CA ARG A 89 16.89 19.31 3.64
C ARG A 89 16.47 19.72 2.24
#